data_AF-A0A6C0EZS5-F1
#
_entry.id   AF-A0A6C0EZS5-F1
#
_cell.length_a   1.000
_cell.length_b   1.000
_cell.length_c   1.000
_cell.angle_alpha   90.00
_cell.angle_beta   90.00
_cell.angle_gamma   90.00
#
_symmetry.space_group_name_H-M   'P 1'
#
loop_
_entity.id
_entity.type
_entity.pdbx_description
1 polymer ?
#
loop_
_entity_poly.entity_id
_entity_poly.type
_entity_poly.pdbx_seq_one_letter_code
_entity_poly.pdbx_strand_id
1 'polypeptide(L)'
;MDNLDGILKNNMISSYENNVTFRWQLFNIFNNHSMQNVRYHIMWLFFHSFSFAYPDNPSEEYKIETANFISNVIPKNLGGCGGCQNDYKKYIENRNIFRIVSSKQEISTFFVDLHNHINNIKFETKYNNITPEDANKFIFLKNNKNMELLFDGAKDSSIVYEKEKEKEKEKLSAPVFLNYKDVKNMYEQTDYISLLEAKFNINIFNLINNKSLSLFYDDFNKINLKMPDVQYNIFFNFT
;
A
#
# COMPACT_ATOMS: atom_id res chain seq x y z
N MET A 1 33.30 -29.59 -1.77
CA MET A 1 31.86 -29.90 -1.75
C MET A 1 31.15 -28.58 -1.82
N ASP A 2 30.31 -28.37 -2.83
CA ASP A 2 29.48 -27.17 -2.88
C ASP A 2 28.53 -27.18 -1.69
N ASN A 3 28.35 -26.03 -1.04
CA ASN A 3 27.36 -25.94 0.01
C ASN A 3 25.95 -26.13 -0.60
N LEU A 4 24.99 -26.56 0.20
CA LEU A 4 23.61 -26.82 -0.23
C LEU A 4 22.96 -25.61 -0.93
N ASP A 5 23.29 -24.39 -0.50
CA ASP A 5 22.79 -23.15 -1.12
C ASP A 5 23.33 -22.95 -2.55
N GLY A 6 24.58 -23.34 -2.81
CA GLY A 6 25.18 -23.30 -4.14
C GLY A 6 24.45 -24.24 -5.11
N ILE A 7 24.13 -25.45 -4.65
CA ILE A 7 23.37 -26.43 -5.43
C ILE A 7 21.95 -25.92 -5.71
N LEU A 8 21.27 -25.39 -4.69
CA LEU A 8 19.92 -24.82 -4.83
C LEU A 8 19.90 -23.62 -5.79
N LYS A 9 20.87 -22.70 -5.67
CA LYS A 9 20.99 -21.54 -6.55
C LYS A 9 21.19 -21.95 -8.01
N ASN A 10 22.10 -22.89 -8.28
CA ASN A 10 22.37 -23.36 -9.63
C ASN A 10 21.15 -24.07 -10.25
N ASN A 11 20.40 -24.83 -9.44
CA ASN A 11 19.16 -25.47 -9.89
C ASN A 11 18.07 -24.45 -10.21
N MET A 12 17.95 -23.36 -9.42
CA MET A 12 17.00 -22.28 -9.71
C MET A 12 17.36 -21.53 -10.99
N ILE A 13 18.64 -21.23 -11.21
CA ILE A 13 19.13 -20.57 -12.43
C ILE A 13 18.86 -21.47 -13.64
N SER A 14 19.27 -22.74 -13.58
CA SER A 14 19.05 -23.70 -14.66
C SER A 14 17.56 -23.90 -14.97
N SER A 15 16.71 -23.94 -13.95
CA SER A 15 15.24 -24.02 -14.12
C SER A 15 14.69 -22.75 -14.77
N TYR A 16 15.17 -21.57 -14.38
CA TYR A 16 14.76 -20.31 -15.01
C TYR A 16 15.19 -20.26 -16.49
N GLU A 17 16.42 -20.64 -16.81
CA GLU A 17 16.92 -20.58 -18.19
C GLU A 17 16.23 -21.60 -19.10
N ASN A 18 16.02 -22.82 -18.61
CA ASN A 18 15.65 -23.96 -19.45
C ASN A 18 14.18 -24.38 -19.35
N ASN A 19 13.40 -23.86 -18.39
CA ASN A 19 12.00 -24.24 -18.20
C ASN A 19 11.06 -23.03 -18.35
N VAL A 20 10.39 -22.96 -19.51
CA VAL A 20 9.41 -21.90 -19.85
C VAL A 20 8.25 -21.85 -18.83
N THR A 21 7.74 -23.00 -18.41
CA THR A 21 6.65 -23.07 -17.42
C THR A 21 7.09 -22.49 -16.08
N PHE A 22 8.30 -22.81 -15.62
CA PHE A 22 8.86 -22.26 -14.38
C PHE A 22 9.07 -20.75 -14.46
N ARG A 23 9.57 -20.22 -15.58
CA ARG A 23 9.65 -18.77 -15.81
C ARG A 23 8.29 -18.10 -15.74
N TRP A 24 7.29 -18.68 -16.37
CA TRP A 24 5.94 -18.13 -16.38
C TRP A 24 5.30 -18.15 -14.99
N GLN A 25 5.52 -19.23 -14.22
CA GLN A 25 5.11 -19.32 -12.83
C GLN A 25 5.79 -18.25 -11.96
N LEU A 26 7.12 -18.08 -12.07
CA LEU A 26 7.88 -17.04 -11.37
C LEU A 26 7.40 -15.64 -11.74
N PHE A 27 7.24 -15.37 -13.04
CA PHE A 27 6.72 -14.11 -13.56
C PHE A 27 5.33 -13.81 -12.99
N ASN A 28 4.43 -14.80 -12.99
CA ASN A 28 3.10 -14.64 -12.40
C ASN A 28 3.15 -14.42 -10.89
N ILE A 29 4.03 -15.10 -10.15
CA ILE A 29 4.19 -14.89 -8.70
C ILE A 29 4.67 -13.46 -8.41
N PHE A 30 5.74 -13.02 -9.08
CA PHE A 30 6.29 -11.68 -8.88
C PHE A 30 5.35 -10.58 -9.37
N ASN A 31 4.70 -10.77 -10.52
CA ASN A 31 3.71 -9.82 -11.02
C ASN A 31 2.49 -9.77 -10.12
N ASN A 32 2.00 -10.89 -9.60
CA ASN A 32 0.87 -10.87 -8.68
C ASN A 32 1.20 -10.06 -7.42
N HIS A 33 2.40 -10.23 -6.83
CA HIS A 33 2.80 -9.46 -5.66
C HIS A 33 3.08 -7.98 -5.96
N SER A 34 3.83 -7.69 -7.03
CA SER A 34 4.11 -6.32 -7.45
C SER A 34 2.83 -5.57 -7.84
N MET A 35 1.95 -6.20 -8.62
CA MET A 35 0.65 -5.63 -8.99
C MET A 35 -0.27 -5.48 -7.78
N GLN A 36 -0.25 -6.39 -6.81
CA GLN A 36 -0.98 -6.18 -5.56
C GLN A 36 -0.49 -4.93 -4.82
N ASN A 37 0.82 -4.72 -4.69
CA ASN A 37 1.37 -3.52 -4.05
C ASN A 37 0.99 -2.24 -4.81
N VAL A 38 1.13 -2.23 -6.13
CA VAL A 38 0.72 -1.09 -6.98
C VAL A 38 -0.77 -0.80 -6.80
N ARG A 39 -1.63 -1.83 -6.78
CA ARG A 39 -3.07 -1.67 -6.54
C ARG A 39 -3.36 -1.06 -5.18
N TYR A 40 -2.68 -1.50 -4.12
CA TYR A 40 -2.88 -0.92 -2.80
C TYR A 40 -2.46 0.54 -2.74
N HIS A 41 -1.34 0.90 -3.37
CA HIS A 41 -0.92 2.31 -3.45
C HIS A 41 -1.93 3.15 -4.24
N ILE A 42 -2.44 2.64 -5.35
CA ILE A 42 -3.51 3.31 -6.13
C ILE A 42 -4.79 3.46 -5.29
N MET A 43 -5.19 2.44 -4.53
CA MET A 43 -6.36 2.52 -3.65
C MET A 43 -6.17 3.57 -2.54
N TRP A 44 -5.00 3.61 -1.90
CA TRP A 44 -4.71 4.62 -0.89
C TRP A 44 -4.70 6.02 -1.49
N LEU A 45 -4.08 6.21 -2.66
CA LEU A 45 -4.14 7.45 -3.41
C LEU A 45 -5.59 7.87 -3.64
N PHE A 46 -6.43 6.93 -4.08
CA PHE A 46 -7.82 7.19 -4.35
C PHE A 46 -8.61 7.60 -3.09
N PHE A 47 -8.43 6.88 -1.98
CA PHE A 47 -9.09 7.19 -0.70
C PHE A 47 -8.64 8.51 -0.09
N HIS A 48 -7.35 8.83 -0.17
CA HIS A 48 -6.85 10.12 0.28
C HIS A 48 -7.37 11.26 -0.60
N SER A 49 -7.37 11.07 -1.92
CA SER A 49 -7.91 12.07 -2.85
C SER A 49 -9.39 12.33 -2.60
N PHE A 50 -10.16 11.27 -2.34
CA PHE A 50 -11.56 11.36 -1.96
C PHE A 50 -11.79 12.22 -0.73
N SER A 51 -11.01 11.97 0.33
CA SER A 51 -11.20 12.66 1.60
C SER A 51 -10.86 14.14 1.50
N PHE A 52 -9.88 14.53 0.67
CA PHE A 52 -9.60 15.94 0.39
C PHE A 52 -10.68 16.63 -0.45
N ALA A 53 -11.30 15.89 -1.36
CA ALA A 53 -12.40 16.39 -2.19
C ALA A 53 -13.72 16.51 -1.42
N TYR A 54 -13.84 15.79 -0.30
CA TYR A 54 -15.05 15.74 0.53
C TYR A 54 -15.47 17.14 1.02
N PRO A 55 -16.76 17.49 1.10
CA PRO A 55 -17.19 18.80 1.57
C PRO A 55 -16.84 19.04 3.05
N ASP A 56 -16.50 20.28 3.41
CA ASP A 56 -16.32 20.66 4.82
C ASP A 56 -17.64 20.51 5.60
N ASN A 57 -18.76 20.86 4.95
CA ASN A 57 -20.13 20.71 5.47
C ASN A 57 -20.97 19.86 4.48
N PRO A 58 -20.90 18.52 4.53
CA PRO A 58 -21.65 17.65 3.63
C PRO A 58 -23.16 17.65 3.96
N SER A 59 -24.00 17.48 2.93
CA SER A 59 -25.45 17.26 3.13
C SER A 59 -25.70 15.88 3.77
N GLU A 60 -26.87 15.71 4.40
CA GLU A 60 -27.23 14.42 5.01
C GLU A 60 -27.28 13.27 3.99
N GLU A 61 -27.79 13.52 2.78
CA GLU A 61 -27.75 12.55 1.69
C GLU A 61 -26.32 12.13 1.35
N TYR A 62 -25.40 13.11 1.21
CA TYR A 62 -24.00 12.85 0.92
C TYR A 62 -23.29 12.07 2.04
N LYS A 63 -23.66 12.33 3.30
CA LYS A 63 -23.19 11.55 4.45
C LYS A 63 -23.66 10.09 4.37
N ILE A 64 -24.94 9.86 4.09
CA ILE A 64 -25.52 8.51 3.98
C ILE A 64 -24.84 7.71 2.86
N GLU A 65 -24.70 8.31 1.68
CA GLU A 65 -24.02 7.67 0.54
C GLU A 65 -22.57 7.31 0.89
N THR A 66 -21.84 8.25 1.49
CA THR A 66 -20.45 8.03 1.89
C THR A 66 -20.31 7.01 3.00
N ALA A 67 -21.24 6.99 3.96
CA ALA A 67 -21.28 5.97 5.01
C ALA A 67 -21.48 4.57 4.39
N ASN A 68 -22.36 4.46 3.39
CA ASN A 68 -22.55 3.24 2.62
C ASN A 68 -21.30 2.86 1.80
N PHE A 69 -20.60 3.83 1.20
CA PHE A 69 -19.32 3.58 0.53
C PHE A 69 -18.30 2.93 1.46
N ILE A 70 -18.06 3.56 2.61
CA ILE A 70 -17.08 3.10 3.61
C ILE A 70 -17.46 1.72 4.16
N SER A 71 -18.74 1.52 4.50
CA SER A 71 -19.18 0.30 5.20
C SER A 71 -19.36 -0.90 4.27
N ASN A 72 -19.77 -0.67 3.02
CA ASN A 72 -20.23 -1.73 2.13
C ASN A 72 -19.44 -1.84 0.83
N VAL A 73 -19.03 -0.72 0.22
CA VAL A 73 -18.41 -0.73 -1.11
C VAL A 73 -16.91 -1.00 -1.02
N ILE A 74 -16.19 -0.29 -0.14
CA ILE A 74 -14.75 -0.51 0.07
C ILE A 74 -14.43 -1.97 0.41
N PRO A 75 -15.03 -2.62 1.44
CA PRO A 75 -14.64 -3.97 1.82
C PRO A 75 -14.90 -5.00 0.72
N LYS A 76 -15.98 -4.83 -0.06
CA LYS A 76 -16.27 -5.70 -1.21
C LYS A 76 -15.26 -5.54 -2.34
N ASN A 77 -14.71 -4.34 -2.52
CA ASN A 77 -13.81 -4.00 -3.63
C ASN A 77 -12.32 -4.05 -3.29
N LEU A 78 -11.93 -4.41 -2.06
CA LEU A 78 -10.56 -4.84 -1.71
C LEU A 78 -10.18 -6.21 -2.35
N GLY A 79 -10.78 -6.51 -3.51
CA GLY A 79 -10.92 -7.81 -4.15
C GLY A 79 -9.59 -8.55 -4.35
N GLY A 80 -9.52 -9.74 -3.75
CA GLY A 80 -8.41 -10.68 -3.86
C GLY A 80 -7.60 -10.88 -2.59
N CYS A 81 -7.79 -10.04 -1.56
CA CYS A 81 -7.10 -10.18 -0.28
C CYS A 81 -8.09 -10.37 0.88
N GLY A 82 -8.41 -11.62 1.19
CA GLY A 82 -9.30 -11.96 2.31
C GLY A 82 -8.80 -11.43 3.66
N GLY A 83 -7.48 -11.42 3.88
CA GLY A 83 -6.86 -10.81 5.06
C GLY A 83 -7.16 -9.31 5.17
N CYS A 84 -6.93 -8.57 4.08
CA CYS A 84 -7.16 -7.13 4.00
C CYS A 84 -8.63 -6.76 4.26
N GLN A 85 -9.56 -7.56 3.71
CA GLN A 85 -11.00 -7.38 3.96
C GLN A 85 -11.35 -7.57 5.43
N ASN A 86 -10.79 -8.61 6.07
CA ASN A 86 -11.01 -8.88 7.48
C ASN A 86 -10.41 -7.80 8.38
N ASP A 87 -9.19 -7.35 8.10
CA ASP A 87 -8.53 -6.29 8.87
C ASP A 87 -9.28 -4.96 8.75
N TYR A 88 -9.70 -4.60 7.53
CA TYR A 88 -10.56 -3.43 7.31
C TYR A 88 -11.87 -3.54 8.10
N LYS A 89 -12.56 -4.70 8.00
CA LYS A 89 -13.83 -4.93 8.68
C LYS A 89 -13.69 -4.77 10.20
N LYS A 90 -12.69 -5.44 10.79
CA LYS A 90 -12.38 -5.32 12.23
C LYS A 90 -12.10 -3.87 12.63
N TYR A 91 -11.39 -3.13 11.80
CA TYR A 91 -11.06 -1.73 12.07
C TYR A 91 -12.31 -0.83 12.10
N ILE A 92 -13.30 -1.08 11.24
CA ILE A 92 -14.52 -0.26 11.16
C ILE A 92 -15.64 -0.72 12.12
N GLU A 93 -15.65 -1.98 12.57
CA GLU A 93 -16.72 -2.58 13.40
C GLU A 93 -17.00 -1.78 14.69
N ASN A 94 -15.99 -1.14 15.28
CA ASN A 94 -16.11 -0.38 16.52
C ASN A 94 -16.16 1.16 16.32
N ARG A 95 -16.39 1.63 15.09
CA ARG A 95 -16.37 3.06 14.78
C ARG A 95 -17.77 3.59 14.47
N ASN A 96 -18.03 4.82 14.91
CA ASN A 96 -19.22 5.54 14.50
C ASN A 96 -19.04 6.09 13.07
N ILE A 97 -19.60 5.37 12.08
CA ILE A 97 -19.49 5.73 10.66
C ILE A 97 -20.06 7.13 10.38
N PHE A 98 -21.17 7.52 11.01
CA PHE A 98 -21.76 8.84 10.81
C PHE A 98 -20.89 9.97 11.35
N ARG A 99 -20.09 9.72 12.39
CA ARG A 99 -19.06 10.66 12.83
C ARG A 99 -17.97 10.80 11.78
N ILE A 100 -17.47 9.69 11.24
CA ILE A 100 -16.41 9.69 10.21
C ILE A 100 -16.79 10.56 9.01
N VAL A 101 -18.04 10.45 8.54
CA VAL A 101 -18.52 11.21 7.37
C VAL A 101 -19.08 12.59 7.73
N SER A 102 -18.98 13.04 8.98
CA SER A 102 -19.60 14.30 9.41
C SER A 102 -18.95 15.55 8.80
N SER A 103 -17.67 15.46 8.40
CA SER A 103 -16.91 16.55 7.81
C SER A 103 -15.70 16.03 7.02
N LYS A 104 -15.12 16.89 6.17
CA LYS A 104 -13.84 16.64 5.48
C LYS A 104 -12.72 16.23 6.44
N GLN A 105 -12.64 16.89 7.59
CA GLN A 105 -11.59 16.63 8.57
C GLN A 105 -11.71 15.23 9.16
N GLU A 106 -12.91 14.81 9.55
CA GLU A 106 -13.13 13.49 10.15
C GLU A 106 -12.87 12.37 9.14
N ILE A 107 -13.30 12.52 7.88
CA ILE A 107 -13.07 11.48 6.87
C ILE A 107 -11.59 11.41 6.43
N SER A 108 -10.90 12.56 6.37
CA SER A 108 -9.46 12.59 6.09
C SER A 108 -8.66 11.92 7.19
N THR A 109 -8.98 12.23 8.45
CA THR A 109 -8.38 11.60 9.63
C THR A 109 -8.62 10.10 9.62
N PHE A 110 -9.85 9.67 9.31
CA PHE A 110 -10.19 8.25 9.22
C PHE A 110 -9.30 7.48 8.23
N PHE A 111 -9.10 7.98 7.01
CA PHE A 111 -8.29 7.28 6.01
C PHE A 111 -6.79 7.28 6.35
N VAL A 112 -6.28 8.34 6.99
CA VAL A 112 -4.91 8.36 7.52
C VAL A 112 -4.74 7.33 8.62
N ASP A 113 -5.63 7.32 9.61
CA ASP A 113 -5.57 6.38 10.73
C ASP A 113 -5.72 4.93 10.26
N LEU A 114 -6.62 4.67 9.30
CA LEU A 114 -6.81 3.36 8.70
C LEU A 114 -5.53 2.90 7.98
N HIS A 115 -4.93 3.77 7.17
CA HIS A 115 -3.70 3.45 6.47
C HIS A 115 -2.56 3.12 7.46
N ASN A 116 -2.42 3.92 8.51
CA ASN A 116 -1.45 3.67 9.59
C ASN A 116 -1.71 2.35 10.31
N HIS A 117 -2.97 2.04 10.63
CA HIS A 117 -3.35 0.78 11.25
C HIS A 117 -2.95 -0.44 10.40
N ILE A 118 -3.26 -0.42 9.10
CA ILE A 118 -2.88 -1.50 8.18
C ILE A 118 -1.37 -1.61 8.04
N ASN A 119 -0.65 -0.48 7.98
CA ASN A 119 0.81 -0.49 7.96
C ASN A 119 1.38 -1.13 9.23
N ASN A 120 0.87 -0.77 10.40
CA ASN A 120 1.30 -1.35 11.67
C ASN A 120 1.07 -2.86 11.73
N ILE A 121 -0.10 -3.37 11.30
CA ILE A 121 -0.34 -4.82 11.22
C ILE A 121 0.71 -5.50 10.32
N LYS A 122 0.98 -4.94 9.13
CA LYS A 122 1.98 -5.48 8.19
C LYS A 122 3.40 -5.44 8.74
N PHE A 123 3.76 -4.39 9.47
CA PHE A 123 5.10 -4.27 10.06
C PHE A 123 5.25 -5.16 11.30
N GLU A 124 4.29 -5.19 12.21
CA GLU A 124 4.33 -6.06 13.40
C GLU A 124 4.41 -7.54 13.01
N THR A 125 3.61 -7.99 12.04
CA THR A 125 3.70 -9.37 11.52
C THR A 125 5.06 -9.67 10.89
N LYS A 126 5.68 -8.68 10.22
CA LYS A 126 7.03 -8.83 9.68
C LYS A 126 8.07 -8.94 10.80
N TYR A 127 8.00 -8.10 11.83
CA TYR A 127 8.98 -8.09 12.93
C TYR A 127 8.83 -9.24 13.92
N ASN A 128 7.63 -9.77 14.14
CA ASN A 128 7.42 -10.93 15.01
C ASN A 128 7.98 -12.23 14.40
N ASN A 129 8.23 -12.25 13.09
CA ASN A 129 8.80 -13.39 12.35
C ASN A 129 10.28 -13.19 11.98
N ILE A 130 10.87 -12.06 12.36
CA ILE A 130 12.27 -11.71 12.10
C ILE A 130 13.08 -12.15 13.31
N THR A 131 14.08 -13.01 13.09
CA THR A 131 15.05 -13.35 14.14
C THR A 131 15.91 -12.11 14.46
N PRO A 132 16.53 -12.04 15.66
CA PRO A 132 17.45 -10.95 15.99
C PRO A 132 18.54 -10.71 14.93
N GLU A 133 18.98 -11.73 14.20
CA GLU A 133 19.95 -11.62 13.09
C GLU A 133 19.36 -10.92 11.85
N ASP A 134 18.12 -11.23 11.48
CA ASP A 134 17.41 -10.62 10.35
C ASP A 134 17.09 -9.14 10.60
N ALA A 135 16.82 -8.77 11.86
CA ALA A 135 16.55 -7.38 12.27
C ALA A 135 17.79 -6.49 12.08
N ASN A 136 18.97 -6.99 12.48
CA ASN A 136 20.24 -6.30 12.32
C ASN A 136 20.58 -6.06 10.84
N LYS A 137 20.27 -7.02 9.97
CA LYS A 137 20.49 -6.90 8.52
C LYS A 137 19.58 -5.87 7.86
N PHE A 138 18.32 -5.77 8.30
CA PHE A 138 17.36 -4.78 7.76
C PHE A 138 17.66 -3.34 8.17
N ILE A 139 18.09 -3.11 9.41
CA ILE A 139 18.51 -1.78 9.90
C ILE A 139 19.77 -1.32 9.17
N PHE A 140 20.73 -2.22 8.98
CA PHE A 140 21.93 -1.96 8.19
C PHE A 140 21.61 -1.54 6.75
N LEU A 141 20.61 -2.17 6.10
CA LEU A 141 20.21 -1.82 4.73
C LEU A 141 19.40 -0.53 4.63
N LYS A 142 18.61 -0.17 5.65
CA LYS A 142 17.79 1.06 5.66
C LYS A 142 18.65 2.30 5.91
N ASN A 143 19.69 2.18 6.73
CA ASN A 143 20.61 3.28 7.05
C ASN A 143 21.68 3.51 5.97
N ASN A 144 21.94 2.54 5.09
CA ASN A 144 22.94 2.60 4.02
C ASN A 144 22.38 2.88 2.62
N LYS A 145 21.26 3.61 2.50
CA LYS A 145 20.79 4.11 1.18
C LYS A 145 21.66 5.22 0.57
N ASN A 146 22.78 5.57 1.21
CA ASN A 146 23.86 6.36 0.63
C ASN A 146 25.20 5.60 0.77
N MET A 147 25.70 5.10 -0.36
CA MET A 147 27.08 4.62 -0.65
C MET A 147 27.46 3.13 -0.48
N GLU A 148 28.30 2.71 -1.45
CA GLU A 148 28.98 1.43 -1.66
C GLU A 148 29.96 1.00 -0.53
N LEU A 149 30.11 -0.32 -0.42
CA LEU A 149 31.26 -1.13 0.06
C LEU A 149 31.65 -1.16 1.57
N LEU A 150 31.78 -2.43 1.99
CA LEU A 150 32.68 -3.05 3.00
C LEU A 150 32.20 -3.32 4.44
N PHE A 151 32.51 -4.56 4.84
CA PHE A 151 32.36 -5.21 6.16
C PHE A 151 33.34 -4.63 7.19
N ASP A 152 32.90 -4.43 8.45
CA ASP A 152 33.28 -5.26 9.62
C ASP A 152 32.87 -4.61 10.96
N GLY A 153 32.54 -5.45 11.95
CA GLY A 153 32.64 -5.10 13.37
C GLY A 153 31.33 -4.85 14.15
N ALA A 154 30.59 -5.91 14.44
CA ALA A 154 29.50 -5.88 15.41
C ALA A 154 30.02 -5.95 16.85
N LYS A 155 29.63 -4.98 17.69
CA LYS A 155 29.45 -5.17 19.14
C LYS A 155 28.44 -4.16 19.69
N ASP A 156 27.41 -4.71 20.33
CA ASP A 156 26.38 -4.09 21.17
C ASP A 156 25.21 -3.35 20.46
N SER A 157 24.42 -4.08 19.66
CA SER A 157 23.27 -3.54 18.89
C SER A 157 21.88 -3.72 19.53
N SER A 158 21.73 -4.47 20.63
CA SER A 158 20.41 -4.78 21.22
C SER A 158 19.75 -3.57 21.90
N ILE A 159 20.54 -2.70 22.54
CA ILE A 159 20.05 -1.49 23.23
C ILE A 159 19.70 -0.38 22.23
N VAL A 160 20.39 -0.34 21.08
CA VAL A 160 20.10 0.61 19.99
C VAL A 160 18.76 0.25 19.33
N TYR A 161 18.50 -1.04 19.14
CA TYR A 161 17.26 -1.55 18.55
C TYR A 161 16.00 -1.15 19.33
N GLU A 162 15.99 -1.31 20.66
CA GLU A 162 14.82 -0.96 21.47
C GLU A 162 14.55 0.55 21.50
N LYS A 163 15.61 1.37 21.58
CA LYS A 163 15.48 2.84 21.55
C LYS A 163 15.05 3.38 20.19
N GLU A 164 15.52 2.79 19.09
CA GLU A 164 15.06 3.16 17.74
C GLU A 164 13.62 2.71 17.49
N LYS A 165 13.22 1.54 18.00
CA LYS A 165 11.84 1.04 17.95
C LYS A 165 10.87 1.93 18.74
N GLU A 166 11.27 2.44 19.90
CA GLU A 166 10.49 3.43 20.66
C GLU A 166 10.39 4.78 19.94
N LYS A 167 11.51 5.30 19.40
CA LYS A 167 11.50 6.55 18.60
C LYS A 167 10.70 6.44 17.30
N GLU A 168 10.72 5.31 16.62
CA GLU A 168 9.89 5.07 15.42
C GLU A 168 8.42 4.94 15.82
N LYS A 169 8.08 4.28 16.93
CA LYS A 169 6.71 4.27 17.49
C LYS A 169 6.22 5.68 17.82
N GLU A 170 7.08 6.55 18.35
CA GLU A 170 6.79 7.97 18.60
C GLU A 170 6.61 8.79 17.32
N LYS A 171 7.39 8.51 16.26
CA LYS A 171 7.21 9.16 14.95
C LYS A 171 5.95 8.68 14.20
N LEU A 172 5.55 7.43 14.41
CA LEU A 172 4.33 6.83 13.85
C LEU A 172 3.06 7.22 14.63
N SER A 173 3.18 7.73 15.87
CA SER A 173 2.05 8.11 16.70
C SER A 173 1.58 9.56 16.51
N ALA A 174 2.41 10.42 15.93
CA ALA A 174 1.98 11.76 15.54
C ALA A 174 1.16 11.68 14.25
N PRO A 175 -0.12 12.12 14.24
CA PRO A 175 -0.91 12.16 13.02
C PRO A 175 -0.21 13.08 12.02
N VAL A 176 0.28 12.52 10.91
CA VAL A 176 0.78 13.31 9.79
C VAL A 176 -0.44 13.93 9.13
N PHE A 177 -0.75 15.17 9.51
CA PHE A 177 -1.72 15.99 8.77
C PHE A 177 -1.10 16.39 7.44
N LEU A 178 -1.19 15.51 6.45
CA LEU A 178 -0.89 15.88 5.07
C LEU A 178 -1.99 16.84 4.62
N ASN A 179 -1.63 18.07 4.28
CA ASN A 179 -2.56 18.95 3.59
C ASN A 179 -2.64 18.55 2.10
N TYR A 180 -3.63 19.07 1.37
CA TYR A 180 -3.81 18.76 -0.06
C TYR A 180 -2.54 18.98 -0.89
N LYS A 181 -1.76 20.03 -0.59
CA LYS A 181 -0.52 20.34 -1.32
C LYS A 181 0.55 19.28 -1.06
N ASP A 182 0.65 18.77 0.16
CA ASP A 182 1.61 17.71 0.52
C ASP A 182 1.26 16.41 -0.19
N VAL A 183 -0.02 16.05 -0.20
CA VAL A 183 -0.51 14.86 -0.89
C VAL A 183 -0.33 14.98 -2.40
N LYS A 184 -0.68 16.12 -2.97
CA LYS A 184 -0.46 16.43 -4.37
C LYS A 184 1.02 16.28 -4.73
N ASN A 185 1.93 16.93 -3.99
CA ASN A 185 3.37 16.85 -4.23
C ASN A 185 3.89 15.40 -4.10
N MET A 186 3.42 14.66 -3.09
CA MET A 186 3.83 13.27 -2.88
C MET A 186 3.44 12.39 -4.07
N TYR A 187 2.26 12.60 -4.65
CA TYR A 187 1.77 11.76 -5.73
C TYR A 187 2.16 12.23 -7.13
N GLU A 188 2.38 13.54 -7.36
CA GLU A 188 2.98 14.06 -8.60
C GLU A 188 4.40 13.51 -8.84
N GLN A 189 5.09 13.09 -7.77
CA GLN A 189 6.40 12.46 -7.84
C GLN A 189 6.34 10.94 -8.10
N THR A 190 5.14 10.35 -8.20
CA THR A 190 4.96 8.92 -8.41
C THR A 190 4.38 8.62 -9.79
N ASP A 191 4.84 7.53 -10.42
CA ASP A 191 4.33 7.06 -11.72
C ASP A 191 2.88 6.56 -11.67
N TYR A 192 2.24 6.53 -10.48
CA TYR A 192 0.89 6.04 -10.30
C TYR A 192 -0.17 6.94 -10.95
N ILE A 193 0.05 8.25 -10.98
CA ILE A 193 -0.89 9.18 -11.64
C ILE A 193 -0.87 8.94 -13.16
N SER A 194 0.31 8.92 -13.77
CA SER A 194 0.45 8.65 -15.20
C SER A 194 -0.08 7.28 -15.58
N LEU A 195 0.09 6.27 -14.71
CA LEU A 195 -0.50 4.95 -14.91
C LEU A 195 -2.04 4.98 -14.87
N LEU A 196 -2.63 5.70 -13.91
CA LEU A 196 -4.09 5.86 -13.81
C LEU A 196 -4.67 6.53 -15.06
N GLU A 197 -4.02 7.59 -15.53
CA GLU A 197 -4.44 8.31 -16.73
C GLU A 197 -4.29 7.45 -17.98
N ALA A 198 -3.12 6.85 -18.21
CA ALA A 198 -2.85 6.10 -19.42
C ALA A 198 -3.69 4.81 -19.53
N LYS A 199 -3.93 4.13 -18.39
CA LYS A 199 -4.56 2.81 -18.39
C LYS A 199 -6.07 2.84 -18.16
N PHE A 200 -6.55 3.77 -17.33
CA PHE A 200 -7.95 3.83 -16.93
C PHE A 200 -8.64 5.12 -17.37
N ASN A 201 -7.91 6.07 -17.97
CA ASN A 201 -8.39 7.41 -18.29
C ASN A 201 -8.95 8.14 -17.05
N ILE A 202 -8.30 7.93 -15.90
CA ILE A 202 -8.67 8.55 -14.63
C ILE A 202 -7.63 9.61 -14.29
N ASN A 203 -8.05 10.88 -14.25
CA ASN A 203 -7.24 11.98 -13.74
C ASN A 203 -7.67 12.28 -12.30
N ILE A 204 -6.80 11.93 -11.35
CA ILE A 204 -7.09 12.06 -9.91
C ILE A 204 -7.32 13.52 -9.49
N PHE A 205 -6.67 14.49 -10.17
CA PHE A 205 -6.85 15.90 -9.86
C PHE A 205 -8.20 16.44 -10.34
N ASN A 206 -8.69 15.97 -11.48
CA ASN A 206 -10.03 16.29 -11.96
C ASN A 206 -11.09 15.75 -10.99
N LEU A 207 -10.89 14.54 -10.45
CA LEU A 207 -11.75 14.00 -9.39
C LEU A 207 -11.80 14.92 -8.17
N ILE A 208 -10.65 15.39 -7.70
CA ILE A 208 -10.57 16.29 -6.54
C ILE A 208 -11.25 17.63 -6.83
N ASN A 209 -11.04 18.18 -8.02
CA ASN A 209 -11.59 19.47 -8.42
C ASN A 209 -13.12 19.44 -8.62
N ASN A 210 -13.65 18.34 -9.16
CA ASN A 210 -15.07 18.23 -9.50
C ASN A 210 -15.98 17.97 -8.29
N LYS A 211 -15.42 17.52 -7.14
CA LYS A 211 -16.14 17.25 -5.87
C LYS A 211 -17.42 16.40 -6.02
N SER A 212 -17.51 15.61 -7.08
CA SER A 212 -18.68 14.80 -7.39
C SER A 212 -18.49 13.37 -6.92
N LEU A 213 -19.33 12.94 -5.98
CA LEU A 213 -19.29 11.58 -5.45
C LEU A 213 -19.72 10.54 -6.50
N SER A 214 -20.65 10.89 -7.41
CA SER A 214 -21.06 9.99 -8.49
C SER A 214 -19.91 9.72 -9.46
N LEU A 215 -19.18 10.76 -9.88
CA LEU A 215 -17.97 10.61 -10.70
C LEU A 215 -16.92 9.77 -9.97
N PHE A 216 -16.79 9.97 -8.66
CA PHE A 216 -15.88 9.19 -7.83
C PHE A 216 -16.27 7.70 -7.78
N TYR A 217 -17.54 7.36 -7.59
CA TYR A 217 -17.99 5.96 -7.66
C TYR A 217 -17.77 5.35 -9.04
N ASP A 218 -18.07 6.10 -10.10
CA ASP A 218 -17.90 5.63 -11.46
C ASP A 218 -16.42 5.32 -11.73
N ASP A 219 -15.51 6.20 -11.32
CA ASP A 219 -14.07 5.99 -11.47
C ASP A 219 -13.55 4.88 -10.56
N PHE A 220 -14.03 4.77 -9.32
CA PHE A 220 -13.69 3.65 -8.43
C PHE A 220 -14.09 2.30 -9.04
N ASN A 221 -15.29 2.25 -9.60
CA ASN A 221 -15.80 1.05 -10.24
C ASN A 221 -15.07 0.75 -11.56
N LYS A 222 -14.59 1.75 -12.31
CA LYS A 222 -13.73 1.56 -13.50
C LYS A 222 -12.36 0.97 -13.15
N ILE A 223 -11.82 1.30 -11.97
CA ILE A 223 -10.57 0.69 -11.48
C ILE A 223 -10.74 -0.83 -11.33
N ASN A 224 -11.99 -1.35 -11.29
CA ASN A 224 -12.41 -2.76 -11.28
C ASN A 224 -11.23 -3.71 -11.07
N LEU A 225 -10.78 -3.80 -9.82
CA LEU A 225 -9.60 -4.58 -9.44
C LEU A 225 -9.83 -6.10 -9.55
N LYS A 226 -10.91 -6.52 -10.21
CA LYS A 226 -11.08 -7.90 -10.66
C LYS A 226 -9.81 -8.25 -11.41
N MET A 227 -9.00 -9.12 -10.81
CA MET A 227 -7.91 -9.80 -11.50
C MET A 227 -8.50 -10.32 -12.81
N PRO A 228 -8.10 -9.83 -13.99
CA PRO A 228 -8.28 -10.67 -15.15
C PRO A 228 -7.47 -11.93 -14.84
N ASP A 229 -8.11 -13.09 -14.95
CA ASP A 229 -7.38 -14.33 -15.11
C ASP A 229 -6.35 -14.12 -16.22
N VAL A 230 -5.09 -13.96 -15.83
CA VAL A 230 -3.84 -14.21 -16.56
C VAL A 230 -3.63 -13.62 -17.97
N GLN A 231 -4.53 -12.80 -18.51
CA GLN A 231 -4.52 -12.48 -19.95
C GLN A 231 -3.75 -11.22 -20.36
N TYR A 232 -3.25 -10.39 -19.44
CA TYR A 232 -2.58 -9.14 -19.80
C TYR A 232 -1.14 -9.08 -19.25
N ASN A 233 -0.19 -9.38 -20.14
CA ASN A 233 1.23 -9.15 -19.95
C ASN A 233 1.53 -7.65 -19.90
N ILE A 234 1.99 -7.14 -18.76
CA ILE A 234 2.72 -5.88 -18.72
C ILE A 234 4.18 -6.24 -18.99
N PHE A 235 4.67 -5.96 -20.19
CA PHE A 235 6.09 -6.08 -20.50
C PHE A 235 6.81 -4.85 -19.94
N PHE A 236 7.64 -5.06 -18.91
CA PHE A 236 8.72 -4.12 -18.59
C PHE A 236 9.91 -4.52 -19.45
N ASN A 237 10.23 -3.69 -20.45
CA ASN A 237 11.50 -3.80 -21.14
C ASN A 237 12.58 -3.28 -20.20
N PHE A 238 13.35 -4.19 -19.60
CA PHE A 238 14.63 -3.83 -19.00
C PHE A 238 15.65 -3.84 -20.13
N THR A 239 16.04 -2.64 -20.58
CA THR A 239 17.21 -2.41 -21.43
C THR A 239 18.49 -2.56 -20.63
#